data_AF-A0A2C9ZTR6-F1
#
_entry.id   AF-A0A2C9ZTR6-F1
#
_cell.length_a   1.000
_cell.length_b   1.000
_cell.length_c   1.000
_cell.angle_alpha   90.00
_cell.angle_beta   90.00
_cell.angle_gamma   90.00
#
_symmetry.space_group_name_H-M   'P 1'
#
loop_
_entity.id
_entity.type
_entity.pdbx_description
1 polymer ?
#
loop_
_entity_poly.entity_id
_entity_poly.type
_entity_poly.pdbx_seq_one_letter_code
_entity_poly.pdbx_strand_id
1 'polypeptide(L)'
;MRYQILTKIESNDNLATLLNAFQRELGLLEQVVLPRDSMGEFNRLLQLAGSNTPDEEAQQLFNYTLPRFYHLQVLNNSLTDLHKNIGWAIKDLQKFFAQYSGDLQRYAIEKRIETIDEFGSEDETDWEEDGIDEEGQKWKVAYKDDPESLQHYTLHNDLQQYFPGSDTRGEKIGTSTPEDFAYFSEHVRQATQLNPFKLLRQFTGAELPVYHENETGEMVAQTLADEIEDELNEDLKNQSMVHFFQQVLVRAQTAAKAFEQATTAEDYQQLLTQLETIRDVRFL
;
A
#
# COMPACT_ATOMS: atom_id res chain seq x y z
N MET A 1 17.41 18.16 -7.86
CA MET A 1 16.78 16.88 -7.46
C MET A 1 15.28 17.10 -7.58
N ARG A 2 14.55 16.34 -8.42
CA ARG A 2 13.10 16.51 -8.57
C ARG A 2 12.42 15.83 -7.38
N TYR A 3 11.49 16.53 -6.73
CA TYR A 3 10.67 15.94 -5.68
C TYR A 3 9.69 14.94 -6.33
N GLN A 4 9.58 13.74 -5.78
CA GLN A 4 8.64 12.70 -6.22
C GLN A 4 7.69 12.39 -5.06
N ILE A 5 6.39 12.52 -5.32
CA ILE A 5 5.29 12.10 -4.46
C ILE A 5 5.09 10.58 -4.59
N LEU A 6 5.09 10.08 -5.83
CA LEU A 6 4.90 8.66 -6.13
C LEU A 6 6.24 7.94 -5.97
N THR A 7 6.45 7.37 -4.79
CA THR A 7 7.66 6.66 -4.42
C THR A 7 7.50 5.18 -4.71
N LYS A 8 8.55 4.58 -5.30
CA LYS A 8 8.58 3.17 -5.64
C LYS A 8 8.60 2.33 -4.35
N ILE A 9 7.77 1.30 -4.29
CA ILE A 9 7.84 0.26 -3.26
C ILE A 9 9.07 -0.60 -3.54
N GLU A 10 10.01 -0.63 -2.59
CA GLU A 10 11.27 -1.39 -2.67
C GLU A 10 11.07 -2.87 -2.32
N SER A 11 10.30 -3.57 -3.16
CA SER A 11 10.16 -5.03 -3.11
C SER A 11 10.11 -5.61 -4.52
N ASN A 12 10.48 -6.89 -4.64
CA ASN A 12 10.51 -7.64 -5.90
C ASN A 12 9.34 -8.63 -6.01
N ASP A 13 8.39 -8.62 -5.07
CA ASP A 13 7.18 -9.44 -5.17
C ASP A 13 6.21 -8.90 -6.26
N ASN A 14 5.28 -9.76 -6.67
CA ASN A 14 4.39 -9.42 -7.79
C ASN A 14 3.41 -8.30 -7.43
N LEU A 15 2.96 -8.23 -6.18
CA LEU A 15 2.12 -7.13 -5.71
C LEU A 15 2.85 -5.79 -5.81
N ALA A 16 4.09 -5.69 -5.33
CA ALA A 16 4.90 -4.49 -5.49
C ALA A 16 5.10 -4.13 -6.97
N THR A 17 5.28 -5.13 -7.84
CA THR A 17 5.39 -4.91 -9.30
C THR A 17 4.11 -4.29 -9.88
N LEU A 18 2.94 -4.83 -9.52
CA LEU A 18 1.64 -4.30 -9.92
C LEU A 18 1.42 -2.87 -9.40
N LEU A 19 1.67 -2.63 -8.11
CA LEU A 19 1.44 -1.32 -7.49
C LEU A 19 2.38 -0.25 -8.06
N ASN A 20 3.66 -0.60 -8.27
CA ASN A 20 4.63 0.29 -8.91
C ASN A 20 4.26 0.59 -10.37
N ALA A 21 3.74 -0.39 -11.10
CA ALA A 21 3.24 -0.16 -12.46
C ALA A 21 2.02 0.78 -12.46
N PHE A 22 1.09 0.58 -11.53
CA PHE A 22 -0.07 1.46 -11.35
C PHE A 22 0.35 2.91 -11.02
N GLN A 23 1.31 3.09 -10.09
CA GLN A 23 1.87 4.40 -9.77
C GLN A 23 2.58 5.04 -10.98
N ARG A 24 3.31 4.25 -11.78
CA ARG A 24 4.04 4.77 -12.95
C ARG A 24 3.10 5.41 -13.96
N GLU A 25 1.95 4.79 -14.23
CA GLU A 25 0.97 5.36 -15.18
C GLU A 25 0.33 6.66 -14.67
N LEU A 26 0.41 6.95 -13.36
CA LEU A 26 0.01 8.22 -12.76
C LEU A 26 1.12 9.28 -12.76
N GLY A 27 2.32 8.96 -13.28
CA GLY A 27 3.46 9.87 -13.29
C GLY A 27 3.23 11.16 -14.09
N LEU A 28 2.35 11.14 -15.09
CA LEU A 28 1.94 12.37 -15.80
C LEU A 28 1.11 13.29 -14.90
N LEU A 29 0.21 12.72 -14.08
CA LEU A 29 -0.58 13.47 -13.11
C LEU A 29 0.33 14.15 -12.08
N GLU A 30 1.35 13.43 -11.61
CA GLU A 30 2.38 13.99 -10.72
C GLU A 30 3.12 15.18 -11.34
N GLN A 31 3.49 15.13 -12.63
CA GLN A 31 4.19 16.22 -13.32
C GLN A 31 3.36 17.52 -13.47
N VAL A 32 2.03 17.39 -13.47
CA VAL A 32 1.09 18.51 -13.55
C VAL A 32 0.82 19.10 -12.17
N VAL A 33 0.82 18.25 -11.14
CA VAL A 33 0.37 18.59 -9.79
C VAL A 33 1.52 19.03 -8.88
N LEU A 34 2.76 18.66 -9.19
CA LEU A 34 3.93 19.15 -8.46
C LEU A 34 4.02 20.69 -8.57
N PRO A 35 4.03 21.43 -7.44
CA PRO A 35 4.29 22.85 -7.46
C PRO A 35 5.65 23.08 -8.13
N ARG A 36 5.65 23.75 -9.29
CA ARG A 36 6.87 24.01 -10.07
C ARG A 36 7.70 25.15 -9.48
N ASP A 37 7.15 25.85 -8.49
CA ASP A 37 7.68 27.11 -7.99
C ASP A 37 8.38 26.97 -6.64
N SER A 38 9.26 27.93 -6.33
CA SER A 38 9.95 28.02 -5.04
C SER A 38 8.96 28.16 -3.87
N MET A 39 9.38 27.81 -2.65
CA MET A 39 8.58 28.06 -1.43
C MET A 39 8.15 29.53 -1.27
N GLY A 40 8.93 30.47 -1.82
CA GLY A 40 8.55 31.89 -1.84
C GLY A 40 7.33 32.15 -2.72
N GLU A 41 7.26 31.52 -3.88
CA GLU A 41 6.10 31.67 -4.78
C GLU A 41 4.89 30.84 -4.33
N PHE A 42 5.10 29.66 -3.74
CA PHE A 42 4.02 28.93 -3.08
C PHE A 42 3.39 29.75 -1.93
N ASN A 43 4.20 30.38 -1.09
CA ASN A 43 3.72 31.27 -0.02
C ASN A 43 3.04 32.52 -0.58
N ARG A 44 3.52 33.06 -1.70
CA ARG A 44 2.87 34.18 -2.40
C ARG A 44 1.50 33.77 -2.94
N LEU A 45 1.38 32.62 -3.58
CA LEU A 45 0.11 32.08 -4.08
C LEU A 45 -0.87 31.82 -2.93
N LEU A 46 -0.40 31.29 -1.80
CA LEU A 46 -1.20 31.15 -0.57
C LEU A 46 -1.72 32.50 -0.06
N GLN A 47 -0.85 33.52 -0.03
CA GLN A 47 -1.22 34.87 0.41
C GLN A 47 -2.20 35.55 -0.55
N LEU A 48 -2.01 35.37 -1.86
CA LEU A 48 -2.91 35.92 -2.89
C LEU A 48 -4.28 35.22 -2.85
N ALA A 49 -4.31 33.90 -2.72
CA ALA A 49 -5.54 33.12 -2.63
C ALA A 49 -6.33 33.40 -1.34
N GLY A 50 -5.64 33.71 -0.23
CA GLY A 50 -6.23 34.06 1.07
C GLY A 50 -6.48 35.56 1.30
N SER A 51 -6.23 36.42 0.31
CA SER A 51 -6.41 37.88 0.43
C SER A 51 -7.87 38.31 0.27
N ASN A 52 -8.21 39.52 0.75
CA ASN A 52 -9.57 40.09 0.66
C ASN A 52 -10.04 40.39 -0.77
N THR A 53 -9.11 40.46 -1.74
CA THR A 53 -9.37 40.61 -3.17
C THR A 53 -8.53 39.58 -3.91
N PRO A 54 -8.95 38.32 -3.91
CA PRO A 54 -8.14 37.26 -4.47
C PRO A 54 -8.07 37.37 -5.99
N ASP A 55 -6.89 37.09 -6.52
CA ASP A 55 -6.69 36.90 -7.95
C ASP A 55 -7.37 35.59 -8.38
N GLU A 56 -8.33 35.68 -9.31
CA GLU A 56 -9.15 34.55 -9.75
C GLU A 56 -8.29 33.44 -10.37
N GLU A 57 -7.24 33.78 -11.11
CA GLU A 57 -6.36 32.81 -11.77
C GLU A 57 -5.50 32.07 -10.74
N ALA A 58 -4.96 32.79 -9.75
CA ALA A 58 -4.21 32.20 -8.65
C ALA A 58 -5.08 31.29 -7.77
N GLN A 59 -6.33 31.69 -7.49
CA GLN A 59 -7.28 30.83 -6.77
C GLN A 59 -7.67 29.59 -7.56
N GLN A 60 -7.91 29.70 -8.86
CA GLN A 60 -8.24 28.55 -9.71
C GLN A 60 -7.08 27.56 -9.75
N LEU A 61 -5.85 28.04 -9.96
CA LEU A 61 -4.67 27.20 -9.94
C LEU A 61 -4.46 26.55 -8.57
N PHE A 62 -4.62 27.30 -7.48
CA PHE A 62 -4.46 26.78 -6.12
C PHE A 62 -5.51 25.70 -5.80
N ASN A 63 -6.79 25.97 -6.09
CA ASN A 63 -7.90 25.04 -5.91
C ASN A 63 -7.80 23.81 -6.83
N TYR A 64 -7.16 23.94 -7.98
CA TYR A 64 -6.91 22.83 -8.88
C TYR A 64 -5.76 21.93 -8.39
N THR A 65 -4.64 22.53 -7.99
CA THR A 65 -3.38 21.81 -7.76
C THR A 65 -3.31 21.20 -6.35
N LEU A 66 -3.77 21.91 -5.32
CA LEU A 66 -3.62 21.48 -3.93
C LEU A 66 -4.38 20.16 -3.62
N PRO A 67 -5.68 20.00 -3.98
CA PRO A 67 -6.39 18.76 -3.68
C PRO A 67 -5.77 17.55 -4.37
N ARG A 68 -5.32 17.72 -5.63
CA ARG A 68 -4.66 16.65 -6.38
C ARG A 68 -3.33 16.25 -5.78
N PHE A 69 -2.58 17.20 -5.22
CA PHE A 69 -1.32 16.93 -4.52
C PHE A 69 -1.58 16.03 -3.29
N TYR A 70 -2.56 16.42 -2.46
CA TYR A 70 -2.96 15.60 -1.31
C TYR A 70 -3.48 14.23 -1.74
N HIS A 71 -4.29 14.16 -2.80
CA HIS A 71 -4.80 12.90 -3.33
C HIS A 71 -3.66 11.96 -3.76
N LEU A 72 -2.64 12.45 -4.46
CA LEU A 72 -1.48 11.65 -4.86
C LEU A 72 -0.65 11.19 -3.65
N GLN A 73 -0.52 12.02 -2.62
CA GLN A 73 0.20 11.64 -1.40
C GLN A 73 -0.55 10.57 -0.61
N VAL A 74 -1.88 10.72 -0.47
CA VAL A 74 -2.73 9.70 0.16
C VAL A 74 -2.67 8.41 -0.62
N LEU A 75 -2.78 8.46 -1.96
CA LEU A 75 -2.62 7.30 -2.83
C LEU A 75 -1.28 6.59 -2.58
N ASN A 76 -0.16 7.33 -2.61
CA ASN A 76 1.16 6.75 -2.41
C ASN A 76 1.28 6.02 -1.06
N ASN A 77 0.79 6.67 0.00
CA ASN A 77 0.76 6.08 1.34
C ASN A 77 -0.13 4.84 1.37
N SER A 78 -1.33 4.90 0.78
CA SER A 78 -2.25 3.77 0.77
C SER A 78 -1.68 2.56 0.06
N LEU A 79 -1.04 2.73 -1.10
CA LEU A 79 -0.41 1.62 -1.82
C LEU A 79 0.76 1.02 -1.03
N THR A 80 1.57 1.87 -0.42
CA THR A 80 2.73 1.46 0.39
C THR A 80 2.28 0.70 1.64
N ASP A 81 1.28 1.22 2.35
CA ASP A 81 0.78 0.64 3.60
C ASP A 81 0.02 -0.66 3.33
N LEU A 82 -0.78 -0.74 2.26
CA LEU A 82 -1.43 -1.98 1.83
C LEU A 82 -0.38 -3.08 1.60
N HIS A 83 0.68 -2.78 0.83
CA HIS A 83 1.76 -3.73 0.57
C HIS A 83 2.45 -4.19 1.85
N LYS A 84 2.82 -3.24 2.73
CA LYS A 84 3.47 -3.54 4.01
C LYS A 84 2.60 -4.41 4.92
N ASN A 85 1.33 -4.05 5.10
CA ASN A 85 0.43 -4.78 5.98
C ASN A 85 0.20 -6.21 5.49
N ILE A 86 0.03 -6.42 4.16
CA ILE A 86 -0.04 -7.76 3.59
C ILE A 86 1.25 -8.53 3.87
N GLY A 87 2.42 -7.93 3.63
CA GLY A 87 3.72 -8.56 3.86
C GLY A 87 3.96 -8.93 5.33
N TRP A 88 3.63 -8.05 6.26
CA TRP A 88 3.78 -8.28 7.70
C TRP A 88 2.81 -9.34 8.23
N ALA A 89 1.53 -9.29 7.83
CA ALA A 89 0.55 -10.30 8.20
C ALA A 89 0.98 -11.71 7.71
N ILE A 90 1.47 -11.83 6.47
CA ILE A 90 2.02 -13.09 5.96
C ILE A 90 3.19 -13.55 6.83
N LYS A 91 4.14 -12.67 7.12
CA LYS A 91 5.33 -13.01 7.90
C LYS A 91 4.97 -13.51 9.30
N ASP A 92 4.03 -12.85 9.97
CA ASP A 92 3.62 -13.22 11.33
C ASP A 92 2.85 -14.56 11.33
N LEU A 93 1.97 -14.78 10.35
CA LEU A 93 1.30 -16.07 10.15
C LEU A 93 2.30 -17.20 9.83
N GLN A 94 3.27 -16.96 8.96
CA GLN A 94 4.32 -17.95 8.65
C GLN A 94 5.18 -18.26 9.88
N LYS A 95 5.54 -17.24 10.67
CA LYS A 95 6.26 -17.43 11.95
C LYS A 95 5.42 -18.27 12.92
N PHE A 96 4.13 -17.97 13.04
CA PHE A 96 3.20 -18.73 13.88
C PHE A 96 3.18 -20.22 13.50
N PHE A 97 2.95 -20.56 12.23
CA PHE A 97 2.93 -21.96 11.81
C PHE A 97 4.28 -22.64 11.93
N ALA A 98 5.39 -21.95 11.65
CA ALA A 98 6.73 -22.53 11.74
C ALA A 98 7.16 -22.83 13.18
N GLN A 99 6.84 -21.97 14.15
CA GLN A 99 7.31 -22.08 15.54
C GLN A 99 6.33 -22.86 16.42
N TYR A 100 5.03 -22.67 16.20
CA TYR A 100 3.97 -23.20 17.06
C TYR A 100 3.20 -24.35 16.42
N SER A 101 3.45 -24.68 15.15
CA SER A 101 2.76 -25.76 14.42
C SER A 101 1.23 -25.62 14.43
N GLY A 102 0.73 -24.38 14.50
CA GLY A 102 -0.71 -24.09 14.58
C GLY A 102 -1.30 -24.14 15.99
N ASP A 103 -0.50 -24.35 17.04
CA ASP A 103 -0.99 -24.37 18.42
C ASP A 103 -1.23 -22.94 18.96
N LEU A 104 -2.49 -22.52 18.93
CA LEU A 104 -2.94 -21.20 19.40
C LEU A 104 -2.77 -21.01 20.91
N GLN A 105 -2.95 -22.08 21.70
CA GLN A 105 -2.83 -21.99 23.15
C GLN A 105 -1.36 -21.83 23.54
N ARG A 106 -0.48 -22.64 22.94
CA ARG A 106 0.96 -22.51 23.13
C ARG A 106 1.47 -21.14 22.70
N TYR A 107 0.98 -20.62 21.56
CA TYR A 107 1.30 -19.26 21.12
C TYR A 107 0.96 -18.23 22.19
N ALA A 108 -0.27 -18.26 22.70
CA ALA A 108 -0.72 -17.25 23.67
C ALA A 108 0.06 -17.32 24.99
N ILE A 109 0.39 -18.53 25.47
CA ILE A 109 1.19 -18.72 26.68
C ILE A 109 2.60 -18.14 26.49
N GLU A 110 3.29 -18.51 25.39
CA GLU A 110 4.64 -18.01 25.12
C GLU A 110 4.64 -16.50 24.87
N LYS A 111 3.63 -15.97 24.17
CA LYS A 111 3.48 -14.53 23.92
C LYS A 111 3.25 -13.74 25.19
N ARG A 112 2.45 -14.27 26.12
CA ARG A 112 2.26 -13.68 27.45
C ARG A 112 3.58 -13.61 28.21
N ILE A 113 4.32 -14.72 28.25
CA ILE A 113 5.61 -14.78 28.94
C ILE A 113 6.58 -13.75 28.32
N GLU A 114 6.71 -13.73 27.00
CA GLU A 114 7.57 -12.77 26.28
C GLU A 114 7.18 -11.32 26.59
N THR A 115 5.88 -11.00 26.55
CA THR A 115 5.40 -9.62 26.74
C THR A 115 5.60 -9.13 28.18
N ILE A 116 5.32 -9.96 29.18
CA ILE A 116 5.52 -9.61 30.59
C ILE A 116 7.01 -9.53 30.92
N ASP A 117 7.83 -10.42 30.35
CA ASP A 117 9.28 -10.38 30.55
C ASP A 117 9.90 -9.10 29.94
N GLU A 118 9.42 -8.65 28.78
CA GLU A 118 9.92 -7.45 28.09
C GLU A 118 9.41 -6.14 28.71
N PHE A 119 8.12 -6.06 29.05
CA PHE A 119 7.46 -4.81 29.45
C PHE A 119 7.07 -4.73 30.92
N GLY A 120 7.19 -5.83 31.66
CA GLY A 120 6.75 -5.94 33.05
C GLY A 120 5.23 -6.16 33.19
N SER A 121 4.81 -6.48 34.41
CA SER A 121 3.39 -6.51 34.81
C SER A 121 3.23 -5.89 36.19
N GLU A 122 2.13 -5.17 36.39
CA GLU A 122 1.73 -4.60 37.68
C GLU A 122 1.04 -5.64 38.59
N ASP A 123 0.64 -6.79 38.04
CA ASP A 123 0.02 -7.88 38.80
C ASP A 123 1.11 -8.76 39.43
N GLU A 124 1.20 -8.76 40.77
CA GLU A 124 2.14 -9.60 41.51
C GLU A 124 1.94 -11.10 41.22
N THR A 125 0.74 -11.54 40.85
CA THR A 125 0.46 -12.94 40.51
C THR A 125 1.03 -13.37 39.16
N ASP A 126 1.56 -12.43 38.37
CA ASP A 126 2.25 -12.73 37.12
C ASP A 126 3.70 -13.18 37.34
N TRP A 127 4.20 -13.09 38.57
CA TRP A 127 5.58 -13.43 38.93
C TRP A 127 5.62 -14.60 39.91
N GLU A 128 6.58 -15.51 39.71
CA GLU A 128 6.90 -16.58 40.64
C GLU A 128 8.40 -16.62 40.95
N GLU A 129 8.75 -17.14 42.13
CA GLU A 129 10.13 -17.24 42.59
C GLU A 129 10.95 -18.17 41.67
N ASP A 130 12.08 -17.66 41.14
CA ASP A 130 13.02 -18.38 40.27
C ASP A 130 14.39 -18.59 40.95
N GLY A 131 14.37 -18.87 42.25
CA GLY A 131 15.57 -19.08 43.05
C GLY A 131 16.26 -17.78 43.52
N ILE A 132 17.51 -17.90 43.96
CA ILE A 132 18.28 -16.79 44.55
C ILE A 132 19.62 -16.68 43.81
N ASP A 133 20.00 -15.47 43.41
CA ASP A 133 21.29 -15.15 42.82
C ASP A 133 22.12 -14.18 43.71
N GLU A 134 23.24 -13.66 43.20
CA GLU A 134 24.13 -12.77 43.95
C GLU A 134 23.49 -11.40 44.28
N GLU A 135 22.38 -11.05 43.62
CA GLU A 135 21.65 -9.79 43.77
C GLU A 135 20.36 -9.94 44.59
N GLY A 136 19.85 -11.17 44.78
CA GLY A 136 18.77 -11.49 45.70
C GLY A 136 17.79 -12.53 45.17
N GLN A 137 16.53 -12.40 45.56
CA GLN A 137 15.45 -13.26 45.06
C GLN A 137 15.21 -12.98 43.58
N LYS A 138 15.37 -13.99 42.74
CA LYS A 138 15.08 -13.93 41.32
C LYS A 138 13.60 -14.25 41.08
N TRP A 139 13.01 -13.55 40.11
CA TRP A 139 11.62 -13.73 39.69
C TRP A 139 11.58 -14.13 38.22
N LYS A 140 10.60 -14.94 37.86
CA LYS A 140 10.24 -15.25 36.47
C LYS A 140 8.75 -15.10 36.27
N VAL A 141 8.33 -15.01 35.02
CA VAL A 141 6.90 -14.96 34.69
C VAL A 141 6.24 -16.30 35.03
N ALA A 142 5.18 -16.25 35.83
CA ALA A 142 4.39 -17.41 36.21
C ALA A 142 3.69 -18.03 34.98
N TYR A 143 3.72 -19.35 34.88
CA TYR A 143 3.00 -20.07 33.83
C TYR A 143 1.49 -20.02 34.11
N LYS A 144 0.72 -19.50 33.14
CA LYS A 144 -0.74 -19.46 33.18
C LYS A 144 -1.29 -19.94 31.83
N ASP A 145 -2.23 -20.86 31.85
CA ASP A 145 -2.89 -21.43 30.66
C ASP A 145 -4.41 -21.21 30.64
N ASP A 146 -4.93 -20.46 31.60
CA ASP A 146 -6.34 -20.12 31.71
C ASP A 146 -6.75 -19.03 30.69
N PRO A 147 -7.99 -19.06 30.18
CA PRO A 147 -8.44 -18.10 29.16
C PRO A 147 -8.41 -16.63 29.58
N GLU A 148 -8.58 -16.33 30.88
CA GLU A 148 -8.63 -14.96 31.39
C GLU A 148 -7.24 -14.31 31.31
N SER A 149 -6.21 -15.04 31.75
CA SER A 149 -4.81 -14.59 31.66
C SER A 149 -4.31 -14.47 30.23
N LEU A 150 -4.85 -15.25 29.29
CA LEU A 150 -4.40 -15.30 27.89
C LEU A 150 -5.16 -14.38 26.94
N GLN A 151 -6.26 -13.76 27.37
CA GLN A 151 -7.20 -13.04 26.48
C GLN A 151 -6.55 -11.95 25.60
N HIS A 152 -5.46 -11.34 26.06
CA HIS A 152 -4.77 -10.27 25.34
C HIS A 152 -3.61 -10.74 24.47
N TYR A 153 -3.13 -11.97 24.64
CA TYR A 153 -1.91 -12.49 24.01
C TYR A 153 -2.20 -13.42 22.83
N THR A 154 -3.37 -13.27 22.22
CA THR A 154 -3.80 -14.13 21.13
C THR A 154 -3.20 -13.69 19.80
N LEU A 155 -3.01 -14.66 18.89
CA LEU A 155 -2.61 -14.37 17.50
C LEU A 155 -3.58 -13.38 16.83
N HIS A 156 -4.87 -13.44 17.17
CA HIS A 156 -5.87 -12.52 16.65
C HIS A 156 -5.54 -11.06 16.98
N ASN A 157 -5.19 -10.78 18.23
CA ASN A 157 -4.84 -9.43 18.67
C ASN A 157 -3.58 -8.92 17.98
N ASP A 158 -2.56 -9.78 17.84
CA ASP A 158 -1.30 -9.41 17.16
C ASP A 158 -1.52 -9.09 15.68
N LEU A 159 -2.41 -9.83 15.00
CA LEU A 159 -2.73 -9.58 13.59
C LEU A 159 -3.66 -8.38 13.39
N GLN A 160 -4.46 -8.00 14.38
CA GLN A 160 -5.47 -6.93 14.28
C GLN A 160 -4.89 -5.59 13.82
N GLN A 161 -3.60 -5.33 14.06
CA GLN A 161 -2.92 -4.12 13.61
C GLN A 161 -2.83 -3.99 12.07
N TYR A 162 -2.94 -5.10 11.34
CA TYR A 162 -2.86 -5.12 9.86
C TYR A 162 -4.24 -5.03 9.19
N PHE A 163 -5.32 -5.18 9.98
CA PHE A 163 -6.71 -5.22 9.53
C PHE A 163 -7.50 -4.01 10.06
N PRO A 164 -8.75 -3.79 9.59
CA PRO A 164 -9.57 -2.68 10.05
C PRO A 164 -9.92 -2.81 11.55
N GLY A 165 -9.95 -1.70 12.28
CA GLY A 165 -10.52 -1.63 13.65
C GLY A 165 -9.55 -1.30 14.79
N SER A 166 -8.23 -1.34 14.57
CA SER A 166 -7.21 -1.01 15.60
C SER A 166 -6.76 0.46 15.59
N ASP A 167 -6.66 1.08 14.40
CA ASP A 167 -6.35 2.50 14.18
C ASP A 167 -7.09 2.99 12.93
N THR A 168 -7.42 4.28 12.88
CA THR A 168 -8.03 4.95 11.73
C THR A 168 -6.99 5.54 10.77
N ARG A 169 -5.70 5.48 11.12
CA ARG A 169 -4.60 6.00 10.31
C ARG A 169 -4.03 4.95 9.35
N GLY A 170 -3.86 5.37 8.09
CA GLY A 170 -3.23 4.57 7.04
C GLY A 170 -4.16 3.56 6.37
N GLU A 171 -3.66 2.92 5.33
CA GLU A 171 -4.38 1.85 4.63
C GLU A 171 -4.10 0.50 5.30
N LYS A 172 -5.14 -0.29 5.55
CA LYS A 172 -5.07 -1.64 6.12
C LYS A 172 -5.59 -2.67 5.12
N ILE A 173 -5.45 -3.94 5.44
CA ILE A 173 -5.97 -5.01 4.59
C ILE A 173 -7.50 -4.94 4.59
N GLY A 174 -8.10 -4.52 3.47
CA GLY A 174 -9.54 -4.48 3.27
C GLY A 174 -10.24 -3.18 3.69
N THR A 175 -9.50 -2.11 4.01
CA THR A 175 -10.11 -0.79 4.29
C THR A 175 -10.69 -0.12 3.05
N SER A 176 -9.93 -0.09 1.95
CA SER A 176 -10.37 0.55 0.71
C SER A 176 -10.99 -0.43 -0.28
N THR A 177 -11.90 0.09 -1.11
CA THR A 177 -12.61 -0.63 -2.16
C THR A 177 -12.15 -0.18 -3.55
N PRO A 178 -12.49 -0.91 -4.62
CA PRO A 178 -12.29 -0.44 -5.99
C PRO A 178 -12.86 0.95 -6.28
N GLU A 179 -13.98 1.31 -5.64
CA GLU A 179 -14.65 2.60 -5.77
C GLU A 179 -13.80 3.75 -5.20
N ASP A 180 -13.11 3.53 -4.08
CA ASP A 180 -12.24 4.54 -3.46
C ASP A 180 -11.06 4.93 -4.38
N PHE A 181 -10.60 3.98 -5.20
CA PHE A 181 -9.55 4.20 -6.20
C PHE A 181 -10.10 4.49 -7.60
N ALA A 182 -11.40 4.66 -7.79
CA ALA A 182 -12.01 4.77 -9.12
C ALA A 182 -11.45 5.96 -9.93
N TYR A 183 -11.23 7.10 -9.27
CA TYR A 183 -10.64 8.29 -9.91
C TYR A 183 -9.27 7.99 -10.51
N PHE A 184 -8.37 7.37 -9.75
CA PHE A 184 -7.02 7.02 -10.22
C PHE A 184 -7.04 5.88 -11.22
N SER A 185 -7.89 4.88 -11.00
CA SER A 185 -8.08 3.76 -11.92
C SER A 185 -8.50 4.24 -13.30
N GLU A 186 -9.36 5.26 -13.38
CA GLU A 186 -9.76 5.85 -14.66
C GLU A 186 -8.61 6.61 -15.32
N HIS A 187 -7.77 7.33 -14.55
CA HIS A 187 -6.57 7.97 -15.11
C HIS A 187 -5.60 6.95 -15.68
N VAL A 188 -5.41 5.82 -14.99
CA VAL A 188 -4.57 4.73 -15.48
C VAL A 188 -5.16 4.10 -16.75
N ARG A 189 -6.47 3.88 -16.82
CA ARG A 189 -7.13 3.38 -18.05
C ARG A 189 -6.96 4.33 -19.23
N GLN A 190 -6.94 5.64 -18.98
CA GLN A 190 -6.81 6.67 -20.01
C GLN A 190 -5.36 7.15 -20.23
N ALA A 191 -4.37 6.54 -19.58
CA ALA A 191 -2.99 7.04 -19.61
C ALA A 191 -2.43 7.17 -21.04
N THR A 192 -2.77 6.23 -21.92
CA THR A 192 -2.42 6.22 -23.36
C THR A 192 -2.97 7.44 -24.12
N GLN A 193 -4.15 7.96 -23.73
CA GLN A 193 -4.76 9.14 -24.33
C GLN A 193 -4.11 10.43 -23.84
N LEU A 194 -3.59 10.41 -22.61
CA LEU A 194 -2.92 11.53 -21.96
C LEU A 194 -1.44 11.66 -22.36
N ASN A 195 -0.97 10.83 -23.31
CA ASN A 195 0.40 10.89 -23.80
C ASN A 195 0.75 12.32 -24.29
N PRO A 196 1.83 12.94 -23.78
CA PRO A 196 2.17 14.33 -24.08
C PRO A 196 2.43 14.58 -25.57
N PHE A 197 2.93 13.60 -26.32
CA PHE A 197 3.13 13.73 -27.76
C PHE A 197 1.81 13.76 -28.53
N LYS A 198 0.80 12.99 -28.09
CA LYS A 198 -0.54 13.03 -28.67
C LYS A 198 -1.23 14.36 -28.38
N LEU A 199 -1.13 14.84 -27.14
CA LEU A 199 -1.65 16.15 -26.77
C LEU A 199 -0.98 17.25 -27.62
N LEU A 200 0.36 17.22 -27.75
CA LEU A 200 1.09 18.15 -28.61
C LEU A 200 0.63 18.07 -30.07
N ARG A 201 0.46 16.88 -30.64
CA ARG A 201 -0.07 16.69 -32.01
C ARG A 201 -1.47 17.29 -32.15
N GLN A 202 -2.34 17.06 -31.17
CA GLN A 202 -3.70 17.59 -31.16
C GLN A 202 -3.74 19.13 -31.06
N PHE A 203 -2.88 19.74 -30.26
CA PHE A 203 -2.84 21.20 -30.07
C PHE A 203 -2.09 21.95 -31.17
N THR A 204 -1.03 21.37 -31.71
CA THR A 204 -0.13 22.05 -32.66
C THR A 204 -0.39 21.67 -34.13
N GLY A 205 -1.07 20.54 -34.38
CA GLY A 205 -1.22 19.98 -35.72
C GLY A 205 0.07 19.45 -36.34
N ALA A 206 1.20 19.47 -35.61
CA ALA A 206 2.48 18.98 -36.08
C ALA A 206 2.60 17.47 -35.81
N GLU A 207 2.87 16.69 -36.86
CA GLU A 207 3.28 15.29 -36.71
C GLU A 207 4.74 15.26 -36.26
N LEU A 208 4.97 14.91 -35.00
CA LEU A 208 6.30 14.60 -34.49
C LEU A 208 6.57 13.12 -34.81
N PRO A 209 7.52 12.81 -35.71
CA PRO A 209 7.84 11.42 -36.00
C PRO A 209 8.42 10.75 -34.75
N VAL A 210 7.77 9.68 -34.31
CA VAL A 210 8.27 8.81 -33.25
C VAL A 210 9.17 7.76 -33.89
N TYR A 211 10.34 7.51 -33.31
CA TYR A 211 11.30 6.53 -33.81
C TYR A 211 11.44 5.39 -32.81
N HIS A 212 11.54 4.16 -33.31
CA HIS A 212 11.86 2.98 -32.52
C HIS A 212 13.12 2.31 -33.06
N GLU A 213 13.79 1.54 -32.21
CA GLU A 213 14.97 0.77 -32.58
C GLU A 213 14.51 -0.57 -33.18
N ASN A 214 14.96 -0.91 -34.39
CA ASN A 214 14.65 -2.19 -35.02
C ASN A 214 15.57 -3.32 -34.53
N GLU A 215 15.35 -4.56 -35.00
CA GLU A 215 16.15 -5.74 -34.65
C GLU A 215 17.65 -5.59 -34.95
N THR A 216 18.03 -4.64 -35.80
CA THR A 216 19.42 -4.33 -36.17
C THR A 216 20.04 -3.17 -35.40
N GLY A 217 19.30 -2.55 -34.47
CA GLY A 217 19.75 -1.40 -33.68
C GLY A 217 19.62 -0.04 -34.39
N GLU A 218 18.93 0.01 -35.53
CA GLU A 218 18.73 1.25 -36.29
C GLU A 218 17.42 1.93 -35.88
N MET A 219 17.46 3.26 -35.74
CA MET A 219 16.27 4.06 -35.44
C MET A 219 15.43 4.25 -36.70
N VAL A 220 14.27 3.61 -36.73
CA VAL A 220 13.29 3.71 -37.82
C VAL A 220 12.04 4.44 -37.36
N ALA A 221 11.47 5.27 -38.24
CA ALA A 221 10.22 5.96 -37.94
C ALA A 221 9.11 4.93 -37.74
N GLN A 222 8.35 5.04 -36.65
CA GLN A 222 7.14 4.25 -36.45
C GLN A 222 6.16 4.55 -37.59
N THR A 223 5.59 3.50 -38.15
CA THR A 223 4.47 3.64 -39.07
C THR A 223 3.18 3.89 -38.29
N LEU A 224 2.14 4.41 -38.96
CA LEU A 224 0.82 4.53 -38.35
C LEU A 224 0.28 3.18 -37.85
N ALA A 225 0.64 2.08 -38.50
CA ALA A 225 0.25 0.74 -38.06
C ALA A 225 0.94 0.35 -36.75
N ASP A 226 2.24 0.64 -36.61
CA ASP A 226 3.00 0.40 -35.38
C ASP A 226 2.49 1.28 -34.23
N GLU A 227 2.19 2.55 -34.51
CA GLU A 227 1.58 3.45 -33.52
C GLU A 227 0.23 2.90 -33.02
N ILE A 228 -0.64 2.46 -33.92
CA ILE A 228 -1.94 1.88 -33.55
C ILE A 228 -1.76 0.59 -32.73
N GLU A 229 -0.81 -0.28 -33.12
CA GLU A 229 -0.55 -1.53 -32.41
C GLU A 229 -0.01 -1.27 -31.00
N ASP A 230 0.97 -0.38 -30.85
CA ASP A 230 1.52 0.02 -29.55
C ASP A 230 0.44 0.62 -28.65
N GLU A 231 -0.41 1.49 -29.19
CA GLU A 231 -1.51 2.10 -28.46
C GLU A 231 -2.53 1.06 -27.97
N LEU A 232 -2.93 0.13 -28.84
CA LEU A 232 -3.84 -0.95 -28.47
C LEU A 232 -3.23 -1.85 -27.39
N ASN A 233 -1.93 -2.15 -27.49
CA ASN A 233 -1.22 -2.95 -26.51
C ASN A 233 -1.09 -2.22 -25.16
N GLU A 234 -0.80 -0.92 -25.16
CA GLU A 234 -0.78 -0.08 -23.96
C GLU A 234 -2.17 0.00 -23.30
N ASP A 235 -3.23 0.19 -24.08
CA ASP A 235 -4.61 0.22 -23.58
C ASP A 235 -5.02 -1.12 -22.94
N LEU A 236 -4.72 -2.24 -23.60
CA LEU A 236 -4.99 -3.58 -23.07
C LEU A 236 -4.20 -3.84 -21.78
N LYS A 237 -2.94 -3.40 -21.73
CA LYS A 237 -2.10 -3.49 -20.54
C LYS A 237 -2.66 -2.65 -19.39
N ASN A 238 -3.06 -1.42 -19.65
CA ASN A 238 -3.63 -0.50 -18.66
C ASN A 238 -4.97 -1.02 -18.12
N GLN A 239 -5.83 -1.54 -18.98
CA GLN A 239 -7.09 -2.19 -18.57
C GLN A 239 -6.82 -3.42 -17.70
N SER A 240 -5.89 -4.28 -18.12
CA SER A 240 -5.50 -5.48 -17.36
C SER A 240 -4.92 -5.09 -16.00
N MET A 241 -4.04 -4.10 -15.95
CA MET A 241 -3.44 -3.60 -14.72
C MET A 241 -4.49 -3.12 -13.71
N VAL A 242 -5.43 -2.29 -14.17
CA VAL A 242 -6.53 -1.82 -13.32
C VAL A 242 -7.42 -2.98 -12.89
N HIS A 243 -7.68 -3.95 -13.76
CA HIS A 243 -8.45 -5.14 -13.40
C HIS A 243 -7.76 -5.94 -12.27
N PHE A 244 -6.46 -6.23 -12.38
CA PHE A 244 -5.72 -6.94 -11.33
C PHE A 244 -5.62 -6.13 -10.04
N PHE A 245 -5.42 -4.82 -10.12
CA PHE A 245 -5.44 -3.94 -8.94
C PHE A 245 -6.79 -3.98 -8.22
N GLN A 246 -7.90 -3.90 -8.96
CA GLN A 246 -9.24 -4.02 -8.38
C GLN A 246 -9.49 -5.40 -7.77
N GLN A 247 -8.98 -6.48 -8.40
CA GLN A 247 -9.04 -7.82 -7.80
C GLN A 247 -8.26 -7.91 -6.49
N VAL A 248 -7.10 -7.26 -6.38
CA VAL A 248 -6.32 -7.18 -5.13
C VAL A 248 -7.16 -6.55 -4.02
N LEU A 249 -7.83 -5.43 -4.29
CA LEU A 249 -8.70 -4.77 -3.30
C LEU A 249 -9.87 -5.66 -2.87
N VAL A 250 -10.56 -6.31 -3.81
CA VAL A 250 -11.66 -7.24 -3.50
C VAL A 250 -11.19 -8.44 -2.67
N ARG A 251 -9.99 -8.97 -2.98
CA ARG A 251 -9.40 -10.07 -2.22
C ARG A 251 -8.96 -9.61 -0.83
N ALA A 252 -8.42 -8.41 -0.68
CA ALA A 252 -8.08 -7.84 0.62
C ALA A 252 -9.32 -7.68 1.51
N GLN A 253 -10.45 -7.24 0.97
CA GLN A 253 -11.73 -7.21 1.68
C GLN A 253 -12.21 -8.61 2.10
N THR A 254 -12.00 -9.61 1.24
CA THR A 254 -12.34 -10.99 1.55
C THR A 254 -11.45 -11.54 2.67
N ALA A 255 -10.15 -11.26 2.63
CA ALA A 255 -9.20 -11.62 3.68
C ALA A 255 -9.53 -10.95 5.02
N ALA A 256 -9.95 -9.67 5.00
CA ALA A 256 -10.39 -8.98 6.20
C ALA A 256 -11.62 -9.65 6.85
N LYS A 257 -12.61 -10.04 6.05
CA LYS A 257 -13.78 -10.79 6.53
C LYS A 257 -13.41 -12.17 7.06
N ALA A 258 -12.47 -12.86 6.40
CA ALA A 258 -11.96 -14.14 6.87
C ALA A 258 -11.23 -13.99 8.22
N PHE A 259 -10.44 -12.93 8.38
CA PHE A 259 -9.77 -12.60 9.63
C PHE A 259 -10.76 -12.33 10.78
N GLU A 260 -11.82 -11.54 10.55
CA GLU A 260 -12.86 -11.28 11.56
C GLU A 260 -13.51 -12.57 12.12
N GLN A 261 -13.52 -13.64 11.31
CA GLN A 261 -14.13 -14.92 11.66
C GLN A 261 -13.10 -15.97 12.11
N ALA A 262 -11.80 -15.65 12.06
CA ALA A 262 -10.73 -16.60 12.31
C ALA A 262 -10.61 -16.90 13.81
N THR A 263 -10.87 -18.15 14.18
CA THR A 263 -10.79 -18.62 15.57
C THR A 263 -9.95 -19.87 15.72
N THR A 264 -9.68 -20.58 14.62
CA THR A 264 -8.94 -21.85 14.60
C THR A 264 -7.67 -21.74 13.76
N ALA A 265 -6.73 -22.67 13.98
CA ALA A 265 -5.52 -22.76 13.18
C ALA A 265 -5.81 -22.96 11.68
N GLU A 266 -6.88 -23.67 11.34
CA GLU A 266 -7.31 -23.85 9.95
C GLU A 266 -7.74 -22.51 9.33
N ASP A 267 -8.50 -21.69 10.06
CA ASP A 267 -8.91 -20.37 9.58
C ASP A 267 -7.68 -19.48 9.30
N TYR A 268 -6.70 -19.48 10.20
CA TYR A 268 -5.46 -18.72 10.01
C TYR A 268 -4.60 -19.26 8.84
N GLN A 269 -4.64 -20.56 8.58
CA GLN A 269 -3.95 -21.15 7.42
C GLN A 269 -4.64 -20.76 6.11
N GLN A 270 -5.98 -20.71 6.11
CA GLN A 270 -6.75 -20.21 4.98
C GLN A 270 -6.48 -18.72 4.75
N LEU A 271 -6.43 -17.92 5.82
CA LEU A 271 -6.08 -16.50 5.75
C LEU A 271 -4.67 -16.30 5.16
N LEU A 272 -3.68 -17.06 5.63
CA LEU A 272 -2.32 -17.02 5.07
C LEU A 272 -2.34 -17.32 3.57
N THR A 273 -3.06 -18.36 3.15
CA THR A 273 -3.19 -18.74 1.74
C THR A 273 -3.82 -17.60 0.91
N GLN A 274 -4.85 -16.94 1.44
CA GLN A 274 -5.49 -15.80 0.78
C GLN A 274 -4.51 -14.62 0.63
N LEU A 275 -3.77 -14.28 1.68
CA LEU A 275 -2.80 -13.19 1.65
C LEU A 275 -1.64 -13.47 0.69
N GLU A 276 -1.11 -14.70 0.66
CA GLU A 276 -0.09 -15.11 -0.31
C GLU A 276 -0.63 -15.03 -1.74
N THR A 277 -1.90 -15.40 -1.95
CA THR A 277 -2.56 -15.25 -3.26
C THR A 277 -2.70 -13.79 -3.69
N ILE A 278 -2.83 -12.85 -2.74
CA ILE A 278 -2.82 -11.40 -3.02
C ILE A 278 -1.40 -10.94 -3.37
N ARG A 279 -0.39 -11.32 -2.57
CA ARG A 279 1.02 -10.97 -2.80
C ARG A 279 1.52 -11.49 -4.15
N ASP A 280 1.11 -12.70 -4.52
CA ASP A 280 1.60 -13.41 -5.70
C ASP A 280 0.71 -13.18 -6.94
N VAL A 281 -0.11 -12.11 -6.92
CA VAL A 281 -0.96 -11.69 -8.05
C VAL A 281 -0.15 -11.66 -9.35
N ARG A 282 -0.57 -12.43 -10.36
CA ARG A 282 0.17 -12.50 -11.63
C ARG A 282 -0.30 -11.39 -12.55
N PHE A 283 0.52 -10.36 -12.67
CA PHE A 283 0.36 -9.27 -13.61
C PHE A 283 1.57 -9.27 -14.56
N LEU A 284 1.26 -9.54 -15.84
CA LEU A 284 2.12 -9.54 -17.05
C LEU A 284 3.63 -9.54 -16.83
#